data_AF-U3TUM3-F1
#
_entry.id   AF-U3TUM3-F1
#
_cell.length_a   1.000
_cell.length_b   1.000
_cell.length_c   1.000
_cell.angle_alpha   90.00
_cell.angle_beta   90.00
_cell.angle_gamma   90.00
#
_symmetry.space_group_name_H-M   'P 1'
#
loop_
_entity.id
_entity.type
_entity.pdbx_description
1 polymer ?
#
loop_
_entity_poly.entity_id
_entity_poly.type
_entity_poly.pdbx_seq_one_letter_code
_entity_poly.pdbx_strand_id
1 'polypeptide(L)'
;MIKQGLLGMIAFAMSVGAVQAADLVKVGSKIDTEGSLLGNIILQVLNQHGVKTVNKIQLGTTQVVRGAITAGELDIYPEYTGNGAFFFNDEKDAAWKNAQQGYEKVKSSIQRKIIWCG
;
A
#
# COMPACT_ATOMS: atom_id res chain seq x y z
N MET A 1 56.90 -35.00 28.37
CA MET A 1 56.48 -33.81 27.58
C MET A 1 55.37 -34.21 26.61
N ILE A 2 54.10 -34.11 26.99
CA ILE A 2 52.97 -33.89 26.05
C ILE A 2 51.97 -33.00 26.82
N LYS A 3 51.47 -31.98 26.12
CA LYS A 3 50.96 -30.71 26.64
C LYS A 3 49.54 -30.80 27.19
N GLN A 4 49.25 -29.90 28.13
CA GLN A 4 47.91 -29.52 28.57
C GLN A 4 47.08 -28.92 27.41
N GLY A 5 45.79 -29.21 27.40
CA GLY A 5 44.76 -28.54 26.59
C GLY A 5 43.41 -28.88 27.24
N LEU A 6 42.93 -28.12 28.22
CA LEU A 6 42.30 -26.81 28.13
C LEU A 6 40.96 -26.85 27.36
N LEU A 7 39.88 -26.64 28.12
CA LEU A 7 38.60 -25.99 27.76
C LEU A 7 37.80 -26.65 26.62
N GLY A 8 36.53 -27.05 26.81
CA GLY A 8 35.48 -26.28 27.45
C GLY A 8 34.87 -25.29 26.46
N MET A 9 33.78 -25.68 25.78
CA MET A 9 32.61 -24.84 25.50
C MET A 9 31.61 -25.59 24.62
N ILE A 10 30.48 -25.91 25.22
CA ILE A 10 29.23 -26.27 24.54
C ILE A 10 28.82 -25.06 23.68
N ALA A 11 28.87 -25.20 22.36
CA ALA A 11 28.36 -24.18 21.45
C ALA A 11 26.83 -24.19 21.51
N PHE A 12 26.26 -23.34 22.35
CA PHE A 12 24.84 -23.02 22.34
C PHE A 12 24.55 -22.22 21.06
N ALA A 13 24.11 -22.91 20.02
CA ALA A 13 23.66 -22.28 18.78
C ALA A 13 22.39 -21.46 19.09
N MET A 14 22.56 -20.16 19.31
CA MET A 14 21.44 -19.23 19.33
C MET A 14 20.87 -19.13 17.92
N SER A 15 19.80 -19.87 17.67
CA SER A 15 18.87 -19.61 16.57
C SER A 15 18.18 -18.28 16.83
N VAL A 16 18.84 -17.18 16.45
CA VAL A 16 18.21 -15.87 16.40
C VAL A 16 17.24 -15.93 15.23
N GLY A 17 15.97 -16.22 15.52
CA GLY A 17 14.90 -16.14 14.54
C GLY A 17 14.92 -14.76 13.92
N ALA A 18 15.06 -14.68 12.59
CA ALA A 18 14.98 -13.42 11.87
C ALA A 18 13.63 -12.79 12.18
N VAL A 19 13.63 -11.71 12.97
CA VAL A 19 12.46 -10.85 13.14
C VAL A 19 12.26 -10.19 11.78
N GLN A 20 11.31 -10.72 11.02
CA GLN A 20 10.88 -10.12 9.76
C GLN A 20 10.25 -8.77 10.13
N ALA A 21 10.95 -7.67 9.82
CA ALA A 21 10.43 -6.34 10.04
C ALA A 21 9.10 -6.21 9.28
N ALA A 22 8.02 -5.90 9.99
CA ALA A 22 6.76 -5.63 9.33
C ALA A 22 6.91 -4.35 8.50
N ASP A 23 6.79 -4.48 7.18
CA ASP A 23 6.86 -3.34 6.26
C ASP A 23 5.78 -2.32 6.63
N LEU A 24 6.19 -1.04 6.74
CA LEU A 24 5.28 0.06 7.02
C LEU A 24 4.36 0.28 5.83
N VAL A 25 3.06 0.44 6.08
CA VAL A 25 2.07 0.70 5.01
C VAL A 25 2.17 2.16 4.57
N LYS A 26 2.56 2.40 3.31
CA LYS A 26 2.66 3.74 2.71
C LYS A 26 1.28 4.20 2.25
N VAL A 27 0.68 5.13 2.99
CA VAL A 27 -0.66 5.69 2.74
C VAL A 27 -0.51 7.00 1.97
N GLY A 28 -1.10 7.08 0.78
CA GLY A 28 -1.05 8.26 -0.07
C GLY A 28 -2.42 8.84 -0.38
N SER A 29 -2.41 9.99 -1.06
CA SER A 29 -3.61 10.57 -1.67
C SER A 29 -3.28 11.62 -2.73
N LYS A 30 -4.30 12.08 -3.44
CA LYS A 30 -4.20 13.23 -4.33
C LYS A 30 -4.08 14.53 -3.52
N ILE A 31 -3.54 15.57 -4.17
CA ILE A 31 -3.28 16.87 -3.55
C ILE A 31 -4.54 17.69 -3.21
N ASP A 32 -5.67 17.37 -3.86
CA ASP A 32 -6.94 18.04 -3.62
C ASP A 32 -7.50 17.82 -2.20
N THR A 33 -8.47 18.66 -1.81
CA THR A 33 -9.04 18.68 -0.45
C THR A 33 -9.67 17.34 -0.07
N GLU A 34 -10.40 16.71 -0.99
CA GLU A 34 -11.03 15.40 -0.75
C GLU A 34 -9.96 14.31 -0.59
N GLY A 35 -8.93 14.31 -1.44
CA GLY A 35 -7.78 13.42 -1.32
C GLY A 35 -7.10 13.56 0.03
N SER A 36 -6.88 14.79 0.52
CA SER A 36 -6.33 15.02 1.86
C SER A 36 -7.23 14.45 2.96
N LEU A 37 -8.54 14.70 2.89
CA LEU A 37 -9.52 14.21 3.85
C LEU A 37 -9.56 12.68 3.90
N LEU A 38 -9.80 12.04 2.77
CA LEU A 38 -9.91 10.58 2.67
C LEU A 38 -8.59 9.88 3.01
N GLY A 39 -7.45 10.45 2.58
CA GLY A 39 -6.12 9.96 2.95
C GLY A 39 -5.91 9.96 4.47
N ASN A 40 -6.30 11.04 5.16
CA ASN A 40 -6.18 11.14 6.61
C ASN A 40 -7.12 10.17 7.34
N ILE A 41 -8.32 9.90 6.80
CA ILE A 41 -9.23 8.88 7.35
C ILE A 41 -8.56 7.50 7.28
N ILE A 42 -8.01 7.12 6.13
CA ILE A 42 -7.32 5.83 5.96
C ILE A 42 -6.13 5.71 6.92
N LEU A 43 -5.31 6.77 7.02
CA LEU A 43 -4.15 6.81 7.92
C LEU A 43 -4.57 6.60 9.38
N GLN A 44 -5.62 7.30 9.83
CA GLN A 44 -6.11 7.20 11.20
C GLN A 44 -6.68 5.80 11.51
N VAL A 45 -7.47 5.23 10.62
CA VAL A 45 -8.03 3.87 10.80
C VAL A 45 -6.90 2.85 10.91
N LEU A 46 -5.91 2.89 10.02
CA LEU A 46 -4.77 1.98 10.08
C LEU A 46 -3.99 2.11 11.39
N ASN A 47 -3.70 3.34 11.81
CA ASN A 47 -2.99 3.61 13.06
C ASN A 47 -3.78 3.14 14.29
N GLN A 48 -5.10 3.34 14.32
CA GLN A 48 -5.96 2.87 15.41
C GLN A 48 -5.98 1.34 15.54
N HIS A 49 -5.82 0.62 14.43
CA HIS A 49 -5.71 -0.85 14.42
C HIS A 49 -4.27 -1.37 14.59
N GLY A 50 -3.32 -0.51 14.98
CA GLY A 50 -1.93 -0.89 15.26
C GLY A 50 -1.10 -1.17 14.01
N VAL A 51 -1.59 -0.83 12.81
CA VAL A 51 -0.82 -0.94 11.58
C VAL A 51 0.14 0.25 11.52
N LYS A 52 1.45 -0.02 11.44
CA LYS A 52 2.43 1.04 11.28
C LYS A 52 2.37 1.60 9.86
N THR A 53 2.31 2.93 9.74
CA THR A 53 2.12 3.61 8.47
C THR A 53 3.24 4.60 8.16
N VAL A 54 3.45 4.87 6.87
CA VAL A 54 4.18 6.04 6.36
C VAL A 54 3.17 6.98 5.73
N ASN A 55 3.12 8.21 6.21
CA ASN A 55 2.24 9.24 5.66
C ASN A 55 2.84 9.85 4.39
N LYS A 56 2.17 9.64 3.25
CA LYS A 56 2.45 10.25 1.94
C LYS A 56 1.19 10.93 1.36
N ILE A 57 0.33 11.47 2.23
CA ILE A 57 -0.90 12.19 1.85
C ILE A 57 -0.56 13.43 1.01
N GLN A 58 -1.45 13.79 0.08
CA GLN A 58 -1.29 14.92 -0.85
C GLN A 58 -0.03 14.83 -1.72
N LEU A 59 0.29 13.62 -2.22
CA LEU A 59 1.49 13.35 -3.00
C LEU A 59 1.52 14.08 -4.36
N GLY A 60 0.36 14.30 -4.97
CA GLY A 60 0.28 14.99 -6.25
C GLY A 60 -1.03 14.78 -7.00
N THR A 61 -0.99 14.94 -8.32
CA THR A 61 -2.15 14.70 -9.21
C THR A 61 -2.38 13.20 -9.43
N THR A 62 -3.50 12.83 -10.05
CA THR A 62 -3.86 11.43 -10.37
C THR A 62 -2.72 10.65 -11.02
N GLN A 63 -2.00 11.24 -11.99
CA GLN A 63 -0.89 10.55 -12.68
C GLN A 63 0.31 10.29 -11.76
N VAL A 64 0.63 11.23 -10.88
CA VAL A 64 1.72 11.08 -9.90
C VAL A 64 1.38 9.96 -8.91
N VAL A 65 0.18 9.97 -8.36
CA VAL A 65 -0.26 8.97 -7.38
C VAL A 65 -0.39 7.59 -8.04
N ARG A 66 -0.89 7.52 -9.28
CA ARG A 66 -0.96 6.30 -10.07
C ARG A 66 0.43 5.72 -10.33
N GLY A 67 1.38 6.55 -10.76
CA GLY A 67 2.77 6.16 -10.93
C GLY A 67 3.35 5.59 -9.63
N ALA A 68 3.21 6.32 -8.52
CA ALA A 68 3.72 5.92 -7.21
C ALA A 68 3.15 4.57 -6.74
N ILE A 69 1.84 4.32 -6.87
CA ILE A 69 1.28 3.01 -6.48
C ILE A 69 1.73 1.89 -7.42
N THR A 70 1.93 2.14 -8.72
CA THR A 70 2.42 1.10 -9.65
C THR A 70 3.90 0.79 -9.44
N ALA A 71 4.71 1.79 -9.08
CA ALA A 71 6.12 1.66 -8.72
C ALA A 71 6.35 1.02 -7.34
N GLY A 72 5.29 0.89 -6.51
CA GLY A 72 5.40 0.38 -5.14
C GLY A 72 5.87 1.42 -4.12
N GLU A 73 5.87 2.70 -4.48
CA GLU A 73 6.15 3.81 -3.56
C GLU A 73 4.95 4.16 -2.67
N LEU A 74 3.76 3.68 -3.04
CA LEU A 74 2.53 3.68 -2.25
C LEU A 74 1.97 2.25 -2.18
N ASP A 75 1.35 1.95 -1.05
CA ASP A 75 0.62 0.69 -0.88
C ASP A 75 -0.88 0.89 -0.98
N ILE A 76 -1.39 2.04 -0.52
CA ILE A 76 -2.82 2.35 -0.48
C ILE A 76 -3.10 3.84 -0.69
N TYR A 77 -4.16 4.16 -1.44
CA TYR A 77 -4.69 5.52 -1.60
C TYR A 77 -6.17 5.47 -2.06
N PRO A 78 -6.95 6.56 -1.85
CA PRO A 78 -8.30 6.69 -2.39
C PRO A 78 -8.29 7.12 -3.86
N GLU A 79 -9.06 6.42 -4.70
CA GLU A 79 -9.18 6.68 -6.15
C GLU A 79 -10.63 6.59 -6.61
N TYR A 80 -11.00 7.37 -7.63
CA TYR A 80 -12.34 7.34 -8.21
C TYR A 80 -12.49 6.22 -9.23
N THR A 81 -13.61 5.49 -9.17
CA THR A 81 -13.91 4.38 -10.13
C THR A 81 -13.91 4.86 -11.58
N GLY A 82 -14.46 6.05 -11.84
CA GLY A 82 -14.52 6.65 -13.18
C GLY A 82 -13.14 6.89 -13.83
N ASN A 83 -12.06 7.02 -13.04
CA ASN A 83 -10.71 7.12 -13.61
C ASN A 83 -10.23 5.81 -14.25
N GLY A 84 -10.89 4.68 -13.95
CA GLY A 84 -10.66 3.40 -14.61
C GLY A 84 -10.79 3.49 -16.14
N ALA A 85 -11.71 4.31 -16.63
CA ALA A 85 -11.89 4.60 -18.06
C ALA A 85 -10.57 5.00 -18.74
N PHE A 86 -9.82 5.90 -18.12
CA PHE A 86 -8.53 6.40 -18.64
C PHE A 86 -7.39 5.44 -18.36
N PHE A 87 -7.41 4.73 -17.23
CA PHE A 87 -6.35 3.78 -16.88
C PHE A 87 -6.31 2.57 -17.82
N PHE A 88 -7.46 2.18 -18.38
CA PHE A 88 -7.58 1.05 -19.31
C PHE A 88 -7.83 1.46 -20.76
N ASN A 89 -7.83 2.76 -21.05
CA ASN A 89 -8.09 3.31 -22.39
C ASN A 89 -9.42 2.78 -22.98
N ASP A 90 -10.46 2.83 -22.16
CA ASP A 90 -11.78 2.25 -22.42
C ASP A 90 -12.91 3.25 -22.10
N GLU A 91 -12.74 4.51 -22.49
CA GLU A 91 -13.63 5.61 -22.07
C GLU A 91 -15.05 5.50 -22.61
N LYS A 92 -15.27 4.66 -23.62
CA LYS A 92 -16.58 4.50 -24.27
C LYS A 92 -17.46 3.45 -23.61
N ASP A 93 -16.96 2.67 -22.66
CA ASP A 93 -17.77 1.67 -21.98
C ASP A 93 -18.90 2.34 -21.15
N ALA A 94 -20.12 1.86 -21.35
CA ALA A 94 -21.29 2.27 -20.59
C ALA A 94 -21.19 1.92 -19.11
N ALA A 95 -20.37 0.94 -18.73
CA ALA A 95 -20.11 0.55 -17.34
C ALA A 95 -19.65 1.74 -16.48
N TRP A 96 -18.91 2.70 -17.06
CA TRP A 96 -18.45 3.91 -16.35
C TRP A 96 -19.58 4.87 -15.96
N LYS A 97 -20.77 4.71 -16.53
CA LYS A 97 -21.96 5.51 -16.23
C LYS A 97 -22.86 4.87 -15.17
N ASN A 98 -22.50 3.68 -14.70
CA ASN A 98 -23.20 2.96 -13.63
C ASN A 98 -22.22 2.73 -12.47
N ALA A 99 -22.53 3.28 -11.29
CA ALA A 99 -21.63 3.22 -10.13
C ALA A 99 -21.20 1.79 -9.77
N GLN A 100 -22.15 0.85 -9.74
CA GLN A 100 -21.87 -0.54 -9.39
C GLN A 100 -21.00 -1.22 -10.44
N GLN A 101 -21.35 -1.09 -11.73
CA GLN A 101 -20.59 -1.71 -12.82
C GLN A 101 -19.18 -1.12 -12.94
N GLY A 102 -19.04 0.20 -12.80
CA GLY A 102 -17.75 0.88 -12.77
C GLY A 102 -16.86 0.36 -11.65
N TYR A 103 -17.40 0.26 -10.42
CA TYR A 103 -16.69 -0.29 -9.27
C TYR A 103 -16.25 -1.75 -9.49
N GLU A 104 -17.15 -2.62 -9.94
CA GLU A 104 -16.85 -4.03 -10.20
C GLU A 104 -15.75 -4.17 -11.25
N LYS A 105 -15.81 -3.36 -12.31
CA LYS A 105 -14.84 -3.38 -13.40
C LYS A 105 -13.44 -2.94 -12.97
N VAL A 106 -13.30 -1.85 -12.20
CA VAL A 106 -11.98 -1.43 -11.70
C VAL A 106 -11.41 -2.41 -10.68
N LYS A 107 -12.29 -2.99 -9.86
CA LYS A 107 -11.91 -3.98 -8.86
C LYS A 107 -11.37 -5.26 -9.50
N SER A 108 -12.00 -5.76 -10.56
CA SER A 108 -11.51 -6.95 -11.27
C SER A 108 -10.21 -6.70 -12.03
N SER A 109 -9.96 -5.46 -12.44
CA SER A 109 -8.86 -5.10 -13.33
C SER A 109 -7.56 -4.69 -12.61
N ILE A 110 -7.58 -4.53 -11.27
CA ILE A 110 -6.41 -4.06 -10.50
C ILE A 110 -6.13 -4.97 -9.29
N GLN A 111 -4.93 -5.55 -9.27
CA GLN A 111 -4.47 -6.44 -8.19
C GLN A 111 -3.81 -5.71 -7.00
N ARG A 112 -3.80 -4.36 -6.97
CA ARG A 112 -3.22 -3.56 -5.87
C ARG A 112 -4.30 -3.00 -4.94
N LYS A 113 -3.91 -2.68 -3.70
CA LYS A 113 -4.78 -2.17 -2.64
C LYS A 113 -5.16 -0.71 -2.89
N ILE A 114 -6.08 -0.48 -3.82
CA ILE A 114 -6.70 0.83 -4.05
C ILE A 114 -8.06 0.85 -3.35
N ILE A 115 -8.37 1.93 -2.64
CA ILE A 115 -9.72 2.16 -2.12
C ILE A 115 -10.47 2.94 -3.20
N TRP A 116 -11.51 2.32 -3.76
CA TRP A 116 -12.33 2.93 -4.80
C TRP A 116 -13.47 3.74 -4.21
N CYS A 117 -13.61 4.97 -4.68
CA CYS A 117 -14.64 5.94 -4.28
C CYS A 117 -15.52 6.28 -5.49
N GLY A 118 -16.83 6.43 -5.24
CA GLY A 118 -17.81 6.82 -6.26
C GLY A 118 -18.31 5.65 -7.08
#